data_AF-A0A5C8CHA0-F1
#
_entry.id   AF-A0A5C8CHA0-F1
#
_cell.length_a   1.000
_cell.length_b   1.000
_cell.length_c   1.000
_cell.angle_alpha   90.00
_cell.angle_beta   90.00
_cell.angle_gamma   90.00
#
_symmetry.space_group_name_H-M   'P 1'
#
loop_
_entity.id
_entity.type
_entity.pdbx_description
1 polymer ?
#
loop_
_entity_poly.entity_id
_entity_poly.type
_entity_poly.pdbx_seq_one_letter_code
_entity_poly.pdbx_strand_id
1 'polypeptide(L)'
;MLEQDDKIKELLEKAEALYNEGKYKEAIKVLLEVNELKQKDYNILRLLGDSYYMNNQDREAIKYYSEALKLKPEDTYILKMLGKACLTESRFKEAIDYLSRAIKLDESLKLEILGDLGEAYCLDGDTEKGIDCFVEKIELKRDNLSYLIIFADAYDSIGKFEKAEETILRAIKISPNNSYIHLFYNYLGHLSYKNKKYEKTKDYFSEAIKLNPDDSDSKNMLEKIENLLKNK
;
A
#
# COMPACT_ATOMS: atom_id res chain seq x y z
N MET A 1 -7.47 -0.84 -44.96
CA MET A 1 -7.23 0.23 -43.97
C MET A 1 -8.47 0.48 -43.14
N LEU A 2 -9.58 0.95 -43.71
CA LEU A 2 -10.84 1.19 -42.97
C LEU A 2 -11.34 -0.02 -42.15
N GLU A 3 -11.39 -1.22 -42.74
CA GLU A 3 -11.84 -2.44 -42.02
C GLU A 3 -10.93 -2.86 -40.85
N GLN A 4 -9.63 -2.54 -40.92
CA GLN A 4 -8.68 -2.89 -39.87
C GLN A 4 -8.79 -1.92 -38.69
N ASP A 5 -8.99 -0.63 -38.97
CA ASP A 5 -9.21 0.38 -37.96
C ASP A 5 -10.55 0.17 -37.22
N ASP A 6 -11.59 -0.24 -37.94
CA ASP A 6 -12.89 -0.60 -37.36
C ASP A 6 -12.78 -1.85 -36.46
N LYS A 7 -12.04 -2.89 -36.90
CA LYS A 7 -11.76 -4.08 -36.07
C LYS A 7 -10.99 -3.71 -34.80
N ILE A 8 -9.95 -2.88 -34.89
CA ILE A 8 -9.17 -2.42 -33.74
C ILE A 8 -10.06 -1.71 -32.74
N LYS A 9 -10.95 -0.84 -33.22
CA LYS A 9 -11.89 -0.10 -32.37
C LYS A 9 -12.85 -1.03 -31.63
N GLU A 10 -13.46 -1.99 -32.33
CA GLU A 10 -14.38 -2.96 -31.72
C GLU A 10 -13.68 -3.81 -30.64
N LEU A 11 -12.46 -4.28 -30.92
CA LEU A 11 -11.69 -5.04 -29.93
C LEU A 11 -11.28 -4.19 -28.72
N LEU A 12 -10.97 -2.91 -28.91
CA LEU A 12 -10.68 -1.98 -27.83
C LEU A 12 -11.90 -1.76 -26.94
N GLU A 13 -13.07 -1.48 -27.52
CA GLU A 13 -14.32 -1.31 -26.78
C GLU A 13 -14.66 -2.57 -25.97
N LYS A 14 -14.46 -3.75 -26.57
CA LYS A 14 -14.60 -5.03 -25.87
C LYS A 14 -13.62 -5.19 -24.71
N ALA A 15 -12.35 -4.85 -24.92
CA ALA A 15 -11.34 -4.94 -23.86
C ALA A 15 -11.64 -3.99 -22.70
N GLU A 16 -12.06 -2.77 -22.98
CA GLU A 16 -12.47 -1.78 -21.96
C GLU A 16 -13.68 -2.28 -21.17
N ALA A 17 -14.68 -2.85 -21.85
CA ALA A 17 -15.83 -3.46 -21.18
C ALA A 17 -15.40 -4.59 -20.24
N LEU A 18 -14.54 -5.51 -20.71
CA LEU A 18 -14.01 -6.61 -19.88
C LEU A 18 -13.22 -6.08 -18.68
N TYR A 19 -12.41 -5.03 -18.85
CA TYR A 19 -11.68 -4.40 -17.76
C TYR A 19 -12.64 -3.80 -16.72
N ASN A 20 -13.65 -3.07 -17.16
CA ASN A 20 -14.65 -2.46 -16.28
C ASN A 20 -15.51 -3.49 -15.55
N GLU A 21 -15.72 -4.67 -16.13
CA GLU A 21 -16.37 -5.83 -15.50
C GLU A 21 -15.45 -6.59 -14.51
N GLY A 22 -14.18 -6.20 -14.37
CA GLY A 22 -13.20 -6.90 -13.54
C GLY A 22 -12.64 -8.18 -14.15
N LYS A 23 -12.93 -8.45 -15.43
CA LYS A 23 -12.46 -9.63 -16.17
C LYS A 23 -11.07 -9.38 -16.76
N TYR A 24 -10.12 -9.02 -15.90
CA TYR A 24 -8.79 -8.55 -16.30
C TYR A 24 -8.03 -9.54 -17.18
N LYS A 25 -8.08 -10.84 -16.86
CA LYS A 25 -7.44 -11.89 -17.66
C LYS A 25 -7.99 -11.99 -19.09
N GLU A 26 -9.28 -11.72 -19.29
CA GLU A 26 -9.91 -11.72 -20.61
C GLU A 26 -9.60 -10.42 -21.36
N ALA A 27 -9.64 -9.28 -20.66
CA ALA A 27 -9.22 -7.99 -21.20
C ALA A 27 -7.78 -8.06 -21.74
N ILE A 28 -6.85 -8.64 -20.96
CA ILE A 28 -5.45 -8.85 -21.37
C ILE A 28 -5.36 -9.60 -22.70
N LYS A 29 -6.10 -10.71 -22.86
CA LYS A 29 -6.07 -11.50 -24.11
C LYS A 29 -6.49 -10.67 -25.32
N VAL A 30 -7.59 -9.92 -25.19
CA VAL A 30 -8.09 -9.07 -26.27
C VAL A 30 -7.09 -7.96 -26.56
N LEU A 31 -6.56 -7.29 -25.53
CA LEU A 31 -5.60 -6.20 -25.69
C LEU A 31 -4.28 -6.62 -26.33
N LEU A 32 -3.81 -7.85 -26.07
CA LEU A 32 -2.64 -8.39 -26.76
C LEU A 32 -2.89 -8.56 -28.25
N GLU A 33 -4.08 -9.02 -28.66
CA GLU A 33 -4.48 -9.07 -30.08
C GLU A 33 -4.50 -7.66 -30.69
N VAL A 34 -5.07 -6.67 -29.98
CA VAL A 34 -5.07 -5.28 -30.48
C VAL A 34 -3.64 -4.74 -30.61
N ASN A 35 -2.77 -5.02 -29.65
CA ASN A 35 -1.38 -4.55 -29.66
C ASN A 35 -0.56 -5.18 -30.80
N GLU A 36 -0.87 -6.41 -31.22
CA GLU A 36 -0.26 -7.01 -32.41
C GLU A 36 -0.67 -6.27 -33.70
N LEU A 37 -1.92 -5.83 -33.78
CA LEU A 37 -2.46 -5.09 -34.93
C LEU A 37 -2.00 -3.63 -34.95
N LYS A 38 -1.82 -3.02 -33.77
CA LYS A 38 -1.42 -1.62 -33.60
C LYS A 38 -0.38 -1.47 -32.49
N GLN A 39 0.87 -1.73 -32.85
CA GLN A 39 1.98 -1.65 -31.91
C GLN A 39 2.22 -0.21 -31.44
N LYS A 40 2.64 -0.08 -30.17
CA LYS A 40 3.10 1.18 -29.57
C LYS A 40 2.04 2.28 -29.53
N ASP A 41 0.76 1.92 -29.38
CA ASP A 41 -0.28 2.88 -29.03
C ASP A 41 -0.32 3.10 -27.52
N TYR A 42 -0.26 4.36 -27.08
CA TYR A 42 -0.24 4.71 -25.66
C TYR A 42 -1.48 4.20 -24.91
N ASN A 43 -2.68 4.28 -25.49
CA ASN A 43 -3.91 3.88 -24.79
C ASN A 43 -3.96 2.36 -24.59
N ILE A 44 -3.52 1.60 -25.60
CA ILE A 44 -3.40 0.13 -25.53
C ILE A 44 -2.39 -0.26 -24.46
N LEU A 45 -1.19 0.34 -24.48
CA LEU A 45 -0.12 0.04 -23.53
C LEU A 45 -0.52 0.38 -22.09
N ARG A 46 -1.18 1.54 -21.88
CA ARG A 46 -1.72 1.92 -20.58
C ARG A 46 -2.74 0.88 -20.09
N LEU A 47 -3.73 0.54 -20.91
CA LEU A 47 -4.79 -0.37 -20.51
C LEU A 47 -4.29 -1.81 -20.31
N LEU A 48 -3.26 -2.25 -21.06
CA LEU A 48 -2.53 -3.49 -20.77
C LEU A 48 -1.88 -3.42 -19.39
N GLY A 49 -1.15 -2.35 -19.10
CA GLY A 49 -0.53 -2.12 -17.80
C GLY A 49 -1.56 -2.19 -16.66
N ASP A 50 -2.67 -1.46 -16.81
CA ASP A 50 -3.79 -1.45 -15.85
C ASP A 50 -4.38 -2.85 -15.66
N SER A 51 -4.62 -3.58 -16.76
CA SER A 51 -5.21 -4.92 -16.69
C SER A 51 -4.27 -5.92 -16.03
N TYR A 52 -2.96 -5.86 -16.31
CA TYR A 52 -1.98 -6.72 -15.65
C TYR A 52 -1.84 -6.39 -14.16
N TYR A 53 -1.80 -5.11 -13.79
CA TYR A 53 -1.73 -4.68 -12.40
C TYR A 53 -2.96 -5.17 -11.61
N MET A 54 -4.16 -4.96 -12.15
CA MET A 54 -5.40 -5.43 -11.51
C MET A 54 -5.52 -6.96 -11.47
N ASN A 55 -4.79 -7.68 -12.33
CA ASN A 55 -4.68 -9.14 -12.31
C ASN A 55 -3.51 -9.65 -11.43
N ASN A 56 -2.88 -8.79 -10.62
CA ASN A 56 -1.73 -9.08 -9.76
C ASN A 56 -0.51 -9.63 -10.52
N GLN A 57 -0.30 -9.17 -11.75
CA GLN A 57 0.83 -9.54 -12.61
C GLN A 57 1.77 -8.34 -12.78
N ASP A 58 2.34 -7.88 -11.67
CA ASP A 58 3.03 -6.59 -11.58
C ASP A 58 4.25 -6.47 -12.48
N ARG A 59 5.00 -7.55 -12.71
CA ARG A 59 6.12 -7.54 -13.68
C ARG A 59 5.69 -7.16 -15.09
N GLU A 60 4.58 -7.72 -15.57
CA GLU A 60 4.06 -7.39 -16.89
C GLU A 60 3.43 -5.98 -16.88
N ALA A 61 2.77 -5.59 -15.79
CA ALA A 61 2.28 -4.22 -15.62
C ALA A 61 3.43 -3.21 -15.79
N ILE A 62 4.55 -3.40 -15.08
CA ILE A 62 5.73 -2.55 -15.17
C ILE A 62 6.25 -2.49 -16.61
N LYS A 63 6.31 -3.62 -17.32
CA LYS A 63 6.74 -3.67 -18.71
C LYS A 63 5.88 -2.77 -19.61
N TYR A 64 4.56 -2.94 -19.61
CA TYR A 64 3.67 -2.17 -20.47
C TYR A 64 3.56 -0.70 -20.05
N TYR A 65 3.56 -0.41 -18.75
CA TYR A 65 3.65 0.97 -18.27
C TYR A 65 4.98 1.64 -18.67
N SER A 66 6.10 0.92 -18.64
CA SER A 66 7.40 1.46 -19.08
C SER A 66 7.38 1.78 -20.58
N GLU A 67 6.70 0.97 -21.39
CA GLU A 67 6.50 1.28 -22.81
C GLU A 67 5.56 2.48 -23.03
N ALA A 68 4.47 2.59 -22.26
CA ALA A 68 3.58 3.74 -22.30
C ALA A 68 4.30 5.04 -21.90
N LEU A 69 5.15 4.99 -20.86
CA LEU A 69 5.94 6.11 -20.40
C LEU A 69 6.95 6.57 -21.45
N LYS A 70 7.53 5.66 -22.26
CA LYS A 70 8.40 6.06 -23.38
C LYS A 70 7.69 6.93 -24.41
N LEU A 71 6.38 6.73 -24.59
CA LEU A 71 5.56 7.53 -25.51
C LEU A 71 5.15 8.87 -24.89
N LYS A 72 4.92 8.89 -23.58
CA LYS A 72 4.59 10.10 -22.81
C LYS A 72 5.42 10.16 -21.51
N PRO A 73 6.65 10.71 -21.56
CA PRO A 73 7.61 10.63 -20.44
C PRO A 73 7.21 11.34 -19.15
N GLU A 74 6.25 12.26 -19.22
CA GLU A 74 5.76 13.09 -18.11
C GLU A 74 4.34 12.73 -17.69
N ASP A 75 3.85 11.56 -18.12
CA ASP A 75 2.53 11.09 -17.73
C ASP A 75 2.49 10.70 -16.25
N THR A 76 1.89 11.57 -15.43
CA THR A 76 1.83 11.41 -13.98
C THR A 76 1.02 10.21 -13.53
N TYR A 77 0.02 9.80 -14.33
CA TYR A 77 -0.74 8.57 -14.06
C TYR A 77 0.15 7.34 -14.23
N ILE A 78 0.88 7.25 -15.35
CA ILE A 78 1.79 6.12 -15.62
C ILE A 78 2.93 6.08 -14.59
N LEU A 79 3.52 7.23 -14.25
CA LEU A 79 4.55 7.32 -13.21
C LEU A 79 4.03 6.80 -11.86
N LYS A 80 2.82 7.21 -11.45
CA LYS A 80 2.21 6.71 -10.22
C LYS A 80 2.00 5.18 -10.26
N MET A 81 1.46 4.65 -11.36
CA MET A 81 1.20 3.23 -11.49
C MET A 81 2.48 2.38 -11.55
N LEU A 82 3.54 2.87 -12.21
CA LEU A 82 4.88 2.28 -12.15
C LEU A 82 5.41 2.26 -10.72
N GLY A 83 5.24 3.36 -9.99
CA GLY A 83 5.62 3.46 -8.59
C GLY A 83 4.96 2.38 -7.73
N LYS A 84 3.65 2.23 -7.85
CA LYS A 84 2.86 1.21 -7.15
C LYS A 84 3.28 -0.22 -7.52
N ALA A 85 3.40 -0.53 -8.80
CA ALA A 85 3.81 -1.86 -9.26
C ALA A 85 5.27 -2.19 -8.87
N CYS A 86 6.16 -1.19 -8.84
CA CYS A 86 7.52 -1.37 -8.34
C CYS A 86 7.53 -1.65 -6.84
N LEU A 87 6.66 -1.02 -6.06
CA LEU A 87 6.53 -1.26 -4.62
C LEU A 87 6.14 -2.72 -4.34
N THR A 88 5.13 -3.25 -5.04
CA THR A 88 4.68 -4.65 -4.88
C THR A 88 5.75 -5.66 -5.33
N GLU A 89 6.52 -5.35 -6.37
CA GLU A 89 7.68 -6.16 -6.82
C GLU A 89 8.95 -5.95 -5.98
N SER A 90 8.86 -5.25 -4.85
CA SER A 90 10.00 -4.96 -3.96
C SER A 90 11.15 -4.16 -4.61
N ARG A 91 10.85 -3.39 -5.65
CA ARG A 91 11.78 -2.50 -6.36
C ARG A 91 11.72 -1.08 -5.78
N PHE A 92 12.07 -0.96 -4.49
CA PHE A 92 11.79 0.23 -3.68
C PHE A 92 12.40 1.52 -4.22
N LYS A 93 13.68 1.49 -4.67
CA LYS A 93 14.34 2.68 -5.25
C LYS A 93 13.64 3.20 -6.51
N GLU A 94 13.17 2.29 -7.36
CA GLU A 94 12.44 2.67 -8.56
C GLU A 94 11.04 3.19 -8.21
N ALA A 95 10.38 2.60 -7.21
CA ALA A 95 9.13 3.12 -6.68
C ALA A 95 9.30 4.56 -6.20
N ILE A 96 10.35 4.83 -5.41
CA ILE A 96 10.69 6.18 -4.92
C ILE A 96 10.92 7.16 -6.08
N ASP A 97 11.69 6.78 -7.12
CA ASP A 97 11.94 7.65 -8.29
C ASP A 97 10.65 8.02 -9.00
N TYR A 98 9.84 7.02 -9.38
CA TYR A 98 8.63 7.24 -10.15
C TYR A 98 7.58 8.04 -9.37
N LEU A 99 7.36 7.71 -8.10
CA LEU A 99 6.40 8.43 -7.23
C LEU A 99 6.85 9.88 -6.98
N SER A 100 8.14 10.10 -6.73
CA SER A 100 8.69 11.47 -6.53
C SER A 100 8.58 12.32 -7.79
N ARG A 101 8.82 11.74 -8.97
CA ARG A 101 8.64 12.41 -10.26
C ARG A 101 7.19 12.76 -10.53
N ALA A 102 6.25 11.87 -10.20
CA ALA A 102 4.81 12.14 -10.35
C ALA A 102 4.39 13.35 -9.50
N ILE A 103 4.82 13.44 -8.23
CA ILE A 103 4.55 14.59 -7.36
C ILE A 103 5.20 15.87 -7.90
N LYS A 104 6.43 15.78 -8.42
CA LYS A 104 7.13 16.94 -8.97
C LYS A 104 6.43 17.53 -10.20
N LEU A 105 5.81 16.69 -11.02
CA LEU A 105 5.08 17.10 -12.22
C LEU A 105 3.66 17.58 -11.89
N ASP A 106 3.01 16.98 -10.90
CA ASP A 106 1.68 17.36 -10.43
C ASP A 106 1.59 17.24 -8.90
N GLU A 107 1.73 18.38 -8.23
CA GLU A 107 1.69 18.46 -6.78
C GLU A 107 0.31 18.08 -6.20
N SER A 108 -0.77 18.15 -6.99
CA SER A 108 -2.10 17.75 -6.53
C SER A 108 -2.20 16.25 -6.20
N LEU A 109 -1.30 15.44 -6.78
CA LEU A 109 -1.20 14.00 -6.51
C LEU A 109 -0.49 13.67 -5.20
N LYS A 110 0.18 14.64 -4.57
CA LYS A 110 1.01 14.44 -3.38
C LYS A 110 0.30 13.65 -2.30
N LEU A 111 -0.93 14.05 -1.95
CA LEU A 111 -1.72 13.38 -0.91
C LEU A 111 -2.01 11.90 -1.23
N GLU A 112 -2.30 11.59 -2.50
CA GLU A 112 -2.54 10.22 -2.93
C GLU A 112 -1.26 9.39 -2.77
N ILE A 113 -0.13 9.94 -3.21
CA ILE A 113 1.16 9.25 -3.34
C ILE A 113 1.92 9.10 -2.02
N LEU A 114 1.81 10.05 -1.07
CA LEU A 114 2.62 10.08 0.16
C LEU A 114 2.60 8.78 0.98
N GLY A 115 1.52 8.01 0.91
CA GLY A 115 1.43 6.74 1.63
C GLY A 115 2.34 5.67 1.00
N ASP A 116 2.23 5.51 -0.32
CA ASP A 116 3.04 4.55 -1.07
C ASP A 116 4.51 4.97 -1.09
N LEU A 117 4.79 6.28 -1.14
CA LEU A 117 6.15 6.82 -1.05
C LEU A 117 6.75 6.62 0.35
N GLY A 118 5.95 6.82 1.39
CA GLY A 118 6.36 6.58 2.78
C GLY A 118 6.71 5.11 3.03
N GLU A 119 5.87 4.20 2.53
CA GLU A 119 6.12 2.75 2.56
C GLU A 119 7.38 2.39 1.77
N ALA A 120 7.55 2.92 0.55
CA ALA A 120 8.73 2.66 -0.26
C ALA A 120 10.03 3.10 0.43
N TYR A 121 10.05 4.28 1.08
CA TYR A 121 11.20 4.72 1.87
C TYR A 121 11.48 3.81 3.07
N CYS A 122 10.45 3.40 3.80
CA CYS A 122 10.62 2.47 4.93
C CYS A 122 11.23 1.13 4.48
N LEU A 123 10.75 0.59 3.35
CA LEU A 123 11.21 -0.69 2.81
C LEU A 123 12.59 -0.60 2.14
N ASP A 124 12.98 0.56 1.60
CA ASP A 124 14.37 0.82 1.15
C ASP A 124 15.36 1.01 2.31
N GLY A 125 14.85 1.20 3.53
CA GLY A 125 15.63 1.41 4.76
C GLY A 125 15.84 2.87 5.17
N ASP A 126 15.29 3.83 4.43
CA ASP A 126 15.26 5.25 4.78
C ASP A 126 14.01 5.58 5.60
N THR A 127 13.89 4.92 6.76
CA THR A 127 12.69 4.98 7.60
C THR A 127 12.35 6.40 8.07
N GLU A 128 13.35 7.27 8.25
CA GLU A 128 13.11 8.67 8.63
C GLU A 128 12.34 9.44 7.55
N LYS A 129 12.73 9.32 6.28
CA LYS A 129 11.95 9.90 5.17
C LYS A 129 10.58 9.27 5.02
N GLY A 130 10.47 7.97 5.31
CA GLY A 130 9.18 7.27 5.34
C GLY A 130 8.24 7.90 6.37
N ILE A 131 8.73 8.14 7.58
CA ILE A 131 8.02 8.84 8.66
C ILE A 131 7.61 10.24 8.23
N ASP A 132 8.51 11.01 7.60
CA ASP A 132 8.20 12.36 7.12
C ASP A 132 7.02 12.35 6.12
N CYS A 133 7.00 11.38 5.21
CA CYS A 133 5.88 11.21 4.27
C CYS A 133 4.55 10.92 4.98
N PHE A 134 4.56 10.07 6.00
CA PHE A 134 3.35 9.74 6.77
C PHE A 134 2.88 10.90 7.64
N VAL A 135 3.79 11.64 8.29
CA VAL A 135 3.47 12.86 9.04
C VAL A 135 2.78 13.86 8.12
N GLU A 136 3.37 14.13 6.96
CA GLU A 136 2.79 15.07 5.99
C GLU A 136 1.40 14.62 5.52
N LYS A 137 1.21 13.32 5.24
CA LYS A 137 -0.09 12.76 4.83
C LYS A 137 -1.16 12.94 5.91
N ILE A 138 -0.77 12.78 7.18
CA ILE A 138 -1.66 12.88 8.34
C ILE A 138 -2.05 14.33 8.63
N GLU A 139 -1.13 15.28 8.49
CA GLU A 139 -1.41 16.72 8.63
C GLU A 139 -2.46 17.21 7.61
N LEU A 140 -2.52 16.55 6.44
CA LEU A 140 -3.52 16.78 5.40
C LEU A 140 -4.89 16.10 5.67
N LYS A 141 -5.11 15.55 6.87
CA LYS A 141 -6.40 15.14 7.45
C LYS A 141 -7.22 14.10 6.67
N ARG A 142 -6.57 13.08 6.10
CA ARG A 142 -7.27 11.86 5.67
C ARG A 142 -6.62 10.62 6.26
N ASP A 143 -7.15 10.20 7.39
CA ASP A 143 -6.75 8.95 8.02
C ASP A 143 -7.20 7.77 7.18
N ASN A 144 -6.25 7.04 6.61
CA ASN A 144 -6.47 5.72 6.04
C ASN A 144 -5.80 4.70 6.96
N LEU A 145 -6.61 3.77 7.45
CA LEU A 145 -6.22 2.75 8.41
C LEU A 145 -5.00 1.94 7.95
N SER A 146 -4.87 1.66 6.65
CA SER A 146 -3.76 0.86 6.11
C SER A 146 -2.40 1.55 6.33
N TYR A 147 -2.33 2.87 6.17
CA TYR A 147 -1.07 3.60 6.35
C TYR A 147 -0.75 3.88 7.82
N LEU A 148 -1.73 3.92 8.72
CA LEU A 148 -1.46 4.14 10.15
C LEU A 148 -0.70 2.96 10.78
N ILE A 149 -0.93 1.73 10.30
CA ILE A 149 -0.20 0.55 10.77
C ILE A 149 1.27 0.64 10.31
N ILE A 150 1.48 0.87 9.01
CA ILE A 150 2.84 1.02 8.44
C ILE A 150 3.58 2.19 9.10
N PHE A 151 2.87 3.27 9.43
CA PHE A 151 3.45 4.40 10.12
C PHE A 151 3.86 4.08 11.57
N ALA A 152 3.04 3.31 12.29
CA ALA A 152 3.39 2.83 13.61
C ALA A 152 4.60 1.88 13.56
N ASP A 153 4.67 1.00 12.57
CA ASP A 153 5.82 0.11 12.31
C ASP A 153 7.10 0.91 12.04
N ALA A 154 6.98 1.98 11.25
CA ALA A 154 8.08 2.90 11.00
C ALA A 154 8.59 3.53 12.30
N TYR A 155 7.69 3.96 13.20
CA TYR A 155 8.10 4.47 14.52
C TYR A 155 8.69 3.40 15.45
N ASP A 156 8.12 2.19 15.47
CA ASP A 156 8.63 1.05 16.26
C ASP A 156 10.05 0.68 15.83
N SER A 157 10.31 0.62 14.52
CA SER A 157 11.63 0.23 13.99
C SER A 157 12.76 1.20 14.35
N ILE A 158 12.45 2.48 14.60
CA ILE A 158 13.41 3.47 15.11
C ILE A 158 13.33 3.70 16.63
N GLY A 159 12.60 2.85 17.36
CA GLY A 159 12.50 2.87 18.81
C GLY A 159 11.65 4.01 19.38
N LYS A 160 10.85 4.71 18.56
CA LYS A 160 9.92 5.76 19.02
C LYS A 160 8.59 5.13 19.46
N PHE A 161 8.64 4.27 20.47
CA PHE A 161 7.52 3.44 20.91
C PHE A 161 6.28 4.25 21.33
N GLU A 162 6.45 5.39 22.00
CA GLU A 162 5.33 6.29 22.34
C GLU A 162 4.57 6.78 21.10
N LYS A 163 5.30 7.17 20.04
CA LYS A 163 4.68 7.66 18.81
C LYS A 163 3.99 6.53 18.04
N ALA A 164 4.58 5.34 18.06
CA ALA A 164 3.94 4.14 17.52
C ALA A 164 2.62 3.84 18.26
N GLU A 165 2.64 3.90 19.60
CA GLU A 165 1.48 3.71 20.46
C GLU A 165 0.36 4.72 20.13
N GLU A 166 0.70 6.01 20.07
CA GLU A 166 -0.24 7.09 19.71
C GLU A 166 -0.86 6.87 18.32
N THR A 167 -0.06 6.39 17.36
CA THR A 167 -0.51 6.14 15.98
C THR A 167 -1.53 5.00 15.92
N ILE A 168 -1.29 3.90 16.63
CA ILE A 168 -2.24 2.77 16.69
C ILE A 168 -3.49 3.13 17.50
N LEU A 169 -3.37 3.89 18.59
CA LEU A 169 -4.53 4.38 19.33
C LEU A 169 -5.43 5.29 18.45
N ARG A 170 -4.82 6.08 17.56
CA ARG A 170 -5.58 6.83 16.55
C ARG A 170 -6.29 5.91 15.57
N ALA A 171 -5.62 4.87 15.06
CA ALA A 171 -6.22 3.85 14.19
C ALA A 171 -7.48 3.21 14.82
N ILE A 172 -7.40 2.85 16.10
CA ILE A 172 -8.54 2.34 16.88
C ILE A 172 -9.68 3.38 16.96
N LYS A 173 -9.35 4.66 17.21
CA LYS A 173 -10.35 5.73 17.30
C LYS A 173 -11.11 5.99 15.99
N ILE A 174 -10.43 5.85 14.84
CA ILE A 174 -11.04 6.05 13.52
C ILE A 174 -11.97 4.89 13.16
N SER A 175 -11.61 3.67 13.54
CA SER A 175 -12.36 2.45 13.19
C SER A 175 -12.60 1.58 14.43
N PRO A 176 -13.42 2.04 15.39
CA PRO A 176 -13.63 1.33 16.65
C PRO A 176 -14.36 -0.01 16.49
N ASN A 177 -15.05 -0.21 15.36
CA ASN A 177 -15.77 -1.44 15.03
C ASN A 177 -15.04 -2.30 13.98
N ASN A 178 -13.73 -2.07 13.77
CA ASN A 178 -12.95 -2.88 12.85
C ASN A 178 -12.88 -4.33 13.35
N SER A 179 -13.19 -5.32 12.50
CA SER A 179 -13.15 -6.75 12.88
C SER A 179 -11.78 -7.23 13.35
N TYR A 180 -10.71 -6.52 12.98
CA TYR A 180 -9.33 -6.80 13.34
C TYR A 180 -8.81 -5.92 14.50
N ILE A 181 -9.70 -5.21 15.22
CA ILE A 181 -9.31 -4.34 16.34
C ILE A 181 -8.51 -5.07 17.42
N HIS A 182 -8.73 -6.38 17.61
CA HIS A 182 -7.94 -7.20 18.53
C HIS A 182 -6.44 -7.24 18.16
N LEU A 183 -6.11 -7.20 16.87
CA LEU A 183 -4.72 -7.13 16.40
C LEU A 183 -4.06 -5.80 16.75
N PHE A 184 -4.81 -4.69 16.78
CA PHE A 184 -4.27 -3.40 17.22
C PHE A 184 -3.95 -3.40 18.71
N TYR A 185 -4.77 -4.05 19.54
CA TYR A 185 -4.47 -4.22 20.96
C TYR A 185 -3.29 -5.17 21.21
N ASN A 186 -3.19 -6.27 20.44
CA ASN A 186 -2.01 -7.14 20.49
C ASN A 186 -0.72 -6.37 20.14
N TYR A 187 -0.77 -5.55 19.08
CA TYR A 187 0.33 -4.67 18.67
C TYR A 187 0.73 -3.69 19.78
N LEU A 188 -0.24 -3.00 20.39
CA LEU A 188 -0.01 -2.09 21.52
C LEU A 188 0.61 -2.81 22.73
N GLY A 189 0.22 -4.05 22.97
CA GLY A 189 0.83 -4.92 23.99
C GLY A 189 2.32 -5.14 23.74
N HIS A 190 2.68 -5.54 22.51
CA HIS A 190 4.09 -5.72 22.11
C HIS A 190 4.90 -4.42 22.17
N LEU A 191 4.36 -3.30 21.69
CA LEU A 191 5.00 -1.99 21.82
C LEU A 191 5.27 -1.64 23.28
N SER A 192 4.27 -1.77 24.14
CA SER A 192 4.37 -1.45 25.56
C SER A 192 5.37 -2.36 26.26
N TYR A 193 5.43 -3.64 25.84
CA TYR A 193 6.41 -4.60 26.35
C TYR A 193 7.85 -4.20 25.99
N LYS A 194 8.10 -3.87 24.71
CA LYS A 194 9.41 -3.34 24.25
C LYS A 194 9.81 -2.08 25.03
N ASN A 195 8.83 -1.22 25.31
CA ASN A 195 9.00 0.00 26.08
C ASN A 195 8.98 -0.20 27.62
N LYS A 196 8.96 -1.45 28.09
CA LYS A 196 8.98 -1.82 29.52
C LYS A 196 7.83 -1.23 30.36
N LYS A 197 6.72 -0.83 29.73
CA LYS A 197 5.50 -0.32 30.38
C LYS A 197 4.57 -1.47 30.74
N TYR A 198 4.99 -2.31 31.67
CA TYR A 198 4.36 -3.61 31.93
C TYR A 198 2.88 -3.54 32.36
N GLU A 199 2.46 -2.49 33.08
CA GLU A 199 1.04 -2.29 33.41
C GLU A 199 0.20 -2.08 32.14
N LYS A 200 0.62 -1.17 31.25
CA LYS A 200 -0.03 -0.98 29.95
C LYS A 200 -0.01 -2.24 29.11
N THR A 201 1.11 -2.97 29.11
CA THR A 201 1.22 -4.25 28.40
C THR A 201 0.14 -5.21 28.85
N LYS A 202 -0.10 -5.32 30.16
CA LYS A 202 -1.16 -6.17 30.74
C LYS A 202 -2.54 -5.73 30.25
N ASP A 203 -2.83 -4.43 30.30
CA ASP A 203 -4.13 -3.88 29.88
C ASP A 203 -4.40 -4.16 28.40
N TYR A 204 -3.41 -3.95 27.53
CA TYR A 204 -3.55 -4.14 26.10
C TYR A 204 -3.74 -5.61 25.71
N PHE A 205 -2.96 -6.54 26.26
CA PHE A 205 -3.19 -7.97 25.99
C PHE A 205 -4.52 -8.47 26.56
N SER A 206 -4.97 -7.92 27.70
CA SER A 206 -6.28 -8.25 28.27
C SER A 206 -7.43 -7.83 27.35
N GLU A 207 -7.39 -6.62 26.79
CA GLU A 207 -8.39 -6.17 25.80
C GLU A 207 -8.31 -6.98 24.49
N ALA A 208 -7.10 -7.32 24.01
CA ALA A 208 -6.94 -8.19 22.84
C ALA A 208 -7.63 -9.56 23.04
N ILE A 209 -7.42 -10.21 24.19
CA ILE A 209 -8.02 -11.52 24.54
C ILE A 209 -9.54 -11.41 24.70
N LYS A 210 -10.03 -10.31 25.28
CA LYS A 210 -11.48 -10.07 25.42
C LYS A 210 -12.18 -9.97 24.06
N LEU A 211 -11.50 -9.38 23.07
CA LEU A 211 -12.01 -9.22 21.71
C LEU A 211 -11.80 -10.48 20.86
N ASN A 212 -10.72 -11.21 21.08
CA ASN A 212 -10.44 -12.50 20.47
C ASN A 212 -9.94 -13.50 21.53
N PRO A 213 -10.82 -14.30 22.14
CA PRO A 213 -10.46 -15.27 23.17
C PRO A 213 -9.52 -16.38 22.69
N ASP A 214 -9.32 -16.56 21.39
CA ASP A 214 -8.46 -17.62 20.83
C ASP A 214 -7.04 -17.13 20.49
N ASP A 215 -6.72 -15.86 20.74
CA ASP A 215 -5.39 -15.29 20.55
C ASP A 215 -4.37 -15.88 21.53
N SER A 216 -3.61 -16.87 21.08
CA SER A 216 -2.60 -17.57 21.87
C SER A 216 -1.38 -16.71 22.18
N ASP A 217 -1.00 -15.80 21.28
CA ASP A 217 0.14 -14.89 21.48
C ASP A 217 -0.17 -13.92 22.63
N SER A 218 -1.33 -13.26 22.59
CA SER A 218 -1.76 -12.36 23.66
C SER A 218 -1.84 -13.06 25.03
N LYS A 219 -2.34 -14.30 25.08
CA LYS A 219 -2.39 -15.10 26.32
C LYS A 219 -1.00 -15.39 26.88
N ASN A 220 -0.09 -15.87 26.03
CA ASN A 220 1.28 -16.20 26.44
C ASN A 220 2.02 -14.95 26.95
N MET A 221 1.83 -13.82 26.27
CA MET A 221 2.44 -12.55 26.67
C MET A 221 1.83 -11.99 27.96
N LEU A 222 0.51 -12.13 28.17
CA LEU A 222 -0.15 -11.73 29.41
C LEU A 222 0.39 -12.54 30.61
N GLU A 223 0.47 -13.88 30.49
CA GLU A 223 1.02 -14.75 31.54
C GLU A 223 2.46 -14.35 31.90
N LYS A 224 3.29 -14.10 30.87
CA LYS A 224 4.67 -13.64 31.06
C LYS A 224 4.73 -12.33 31.85
N ILE A 225 3.85 -11.37 31.55
CA ILE A 225 3.81 -10.07 32.23
C ILE A 225 3.33 -10.19 33.67
N GLU A 226 2.31 -11.00 33.92
CA GLU A 226 1.82 -11.23 35.27
C GLU A 226 2.89 -11.86 36.17
N ASN A 227 3.67 -12.80 35.64
CA ASN A 227 4.80 -13.38 36.34
C ASN A 227 5.91 -12.35 36.63
N LEU A 228 6.19 -11.45 35.69
CA LEU A 228 7.15 -10.36 35.91
C LEU A 228 6.70 -9.37 36.98
N LEU A 229 5.40 -9.05 37.03
CA LEU A 229 4.84 -8.12 38.01
C LEU A 229 4.74 -8.72 39.42
N LYS A 230 4.48 -10.03 39.54
CA LYS A 230 4.46 -10.76 40.82
C LYS A 230 5.84 -10.90 41.47
N ASN A 231 6.90 -10.85 40.67
CA ASN A 231 8.29 -11.04 41.10
C ASN A 231 9.08 -9.73 41.30
N LYS A 232 8.40 -8.58 41.33
CA LYS A 232 8.97 -7.25 41.66
C LYS A 232 8.60 -6.86 43.08
#